data_AF-R6IP45-F1
#
_entry.id   AF-R6IP45-F1
#
_cell.length_a   1.000
_cell.length_b   1.000
_cell.length_c   1.000
_cell.angle_alpha   90.00
_cell.angle_beta   90.00
_cell.angle_gamma   90.00
#
_symmetry.space_group_name_H-M   'P 1'
#
loop_
_entity.id
_entity.type
_entity.pdbx_description
1 polymer ?
#
loop_
_entity_poly.entity_id
_entity_poly.type
_entity_poly.pdbx_seq_one_letter_code
_entity_poly.pdbx_strand_id
1 'polypeptide(L)'
;MIVLDDDPVCRAYAESHTELADAGVEFVFDSIGLKPHNKYYYAMQKYPDAVVITVDDDSIYRKDTVSSLLFWHKVFPKAICARRVHQMDYTTDGAIRPYEDWYFERHLLRKPNDDYCATGVGGVLYPPHALPPETFDTEKIQELCLCADDIWLKYMELLGDVKVFWVPNSYNEAVDVNESQQVSLCSTNNTGRNSRYIKTMNAYFKEIS
;
A
#
# COMPACT_ATOMS: atom_id res chain seq x y z
N MET A 1 8.06 9.56 8.16
CA MET A 1 7.70 8.79 9.36
C MET A 1 8.21 7.38 9.14
N ILE A 2 8.87 6.80 10.12
CA ILE A 2 9.21 5.37 10.17
C ILE A 2 8.38 4.76 11.29
N VAL A 3 7.61 3.73 10.96
CA VAL A 3 6.83 2.99 11.95
C VAL A 3 7.57 1.71 12.27
N LEU A 4 7.85 1.48 13.55
CA LEU A 4 8.57 0.32 14.05
C LEU A 4 7.66 -0.46 15.00
N ASP A 5 7.93 -1.75 15.22
CA ASP A 5 7.23 -2.50 16.26
C ASP A 5 7.55 -1.92 17.64
N ASP A 6 6.57 -1.94 18.56
CA ASP A 6 6.78 -1.48 19.93
C ASP A 6 7.51 -2.54 20.77
N ASP A 7 8.82 -2.67 20.55
CA ASP A 7 9.69 -3.56 21.30
C ASP A 7 11.04 -2.90 21.67
N PRO A 8 11.78 -3.46 22.66
CA PRO A 8 13.04 -2.87 23.12
C PRO A 8 14.11 -2.68 22.04
N VAL A 9 14.16 -3.55 21.02
CA VAL A 9 15.13 -3.47 19.91
C VAL A 9 14.81 -2.27 19.03
N CYS A 10 13.56 -2.13 18.61
CA CYS A 10 13.11 -1.00 17.80
C CYS A 10 13.26 0.34 18.54
N ARG A 11 12.99 0.37 19.84
CA ARG A 11 13.20 1.57 20.67
C ARG A 11 14.68 1.96 20.74
N ALA A 12 15.56 1.00 21.00
CA ALA A 12 17.00 1.24 20.98
C ALA A 12 17.52 1.70 19.61
N TYR A 13 16.93 1.19 18.51
CA TYR A 13 17.24 1.67 17.16
C TYR A 13 16.91 3.16 17.02
N ALA A 14 15.70 3.58 17.34
CA ALA A 14 15.30 4.99 17.26
C ALA A 14 16.16 5.90 18.16
N GLU A 15 16.50 5.43 19.37
CA GLU A 15 17.36 6.18 20.32
C GLU A 15 18.80 6.34 19.82
N SER A 16 19.31 5.39 19.03
CA SER A 16 20.68 5.41 18.51
C SER A 16 20.85 6.14 17.17
N HIS A 17 19.75 6.49 16.49
CA HIS A 17 19.75 7.14 15.17
C HIS A 17 19.18 8.57 15.25
N THR A 18 19.74 9.40 16.13
CA THR A 18 19.27 10.79 16.33
C THR A 18 19.47 11.65 15.09
N GLU A 19 20.43 11.31 14.22
CA GLU A 19 20.66 11.99 12.95
C GLU A 19 19.46 11.93 12.00
N LEU A 20 18.67 10.85 12.07
CA LEU A 20 17.44 10.74 11.30
C LEU A 20 16.37 11.69 11.85
N ALA A 21 16.25 11.78 13.17
CA ALA A 21 15.34 12.72 13.81
C ALA A 21 15.73 14.17 13.50
N ASP A 22 17.03 14.50 13.53
CA ASP A 22 17.55 15.81 13.15
C ASP A 22 17.28 16.14 11.67
N ALA A 23 17.24 15.13 10.81
CA ALA A 23 16.82 15.25 9.40
C ALA A 23 15.29 15.34 9.21
N GLY A 24 14.50 15.35 10.29
CA GLY A 24 13.05 15.46 10.27
C GLY A 24 12.29 14.13 10.19
N VAL A 25 12.97 13.00 10.43
CA VAL A 25 12.31 11.69 10.50
C VAL A 25 11.62 11.54 11.86
N GLU A 26 10.32 11.33 11.82
CA GLU A 26 9.55 10.93 12.99
C GLU A 26 9.51 9.41 13.12
N PHE A 27 9.86 8.89 14.29
CA PHE A 27 9.66 7.48 14.67
C PHE A 27 8.33 7.30 15.41
N VAL A 28 7.54 6.32 14.99
CA VAL A 28 6.28 5.89 15.63
C VAL A 28 6.39 4.41 15.96
N PHE A 29 5.86 4.00 17.11
CA PHE A 29 5.90 2.61 17.56
C PHE A 29 4.51 1.99 17.48
N ASP A 30 4.38 0.91 16.71
CA ASP A 30 3.15 0.14 16.55
C ASP A 30 3.01 -0.87 17.67
N SER A 31 2.06 -0.62 18.57
CA SER A 31 1.65 -1.56 19.62
C SER A 31 0.46 -2.44 19.22
N ILE A 32 -0.13 -2.20 18.04
CA ILE A 32 -1.34 -2.87 17.56
C ILE A 32 -0.99 -4.15 16.78
N GLY A 33 0.15 -4.16 16.09
CA GLY A 33 0.59 -5.28 15.28
C GLY A 33 -0.12 -5.31 13.92
N LEU A 34 -0.23 -4.15 13.27
CA LEU A 34 -0.91 -3.96 11.98
C LEU A 34 -0.04 -4.37 10.77
N LYS A 35 1.19 -4.83 11.02
CA LYS A 35 2.08 -5.43 10.01
C LYS A 35 2.25 -4.51 8.79
N PRO A 36 2.05 -4.88 7.50
CA PRO A 36 2.35 -3.96 6.41
C PRO A 36 1.41 -2.74 6.39
N HIS A 37 0.27 -2.78 7.10
CA HIS A 37 -0.66 -1.63 7.16
C HIS A 37 -0.05 -0.41 7.88
N ASN A 38 1.02 -0.61 8.67
CA ASN A 38 1.75 0.45 9.34
C ASN A 38 2.25 1.55 8.39
N LYS A 39 2.54 1.20 7.12
CA LYS A 39 3.11 2.12 6.13
C LYS A 39 2.22 3.32 5.80
N TYR A 40 0.91 3.21 6.03
CA TYR A 40 -0.05 4.30 5.79
C TYR A 40 -0.85 4.68 7.04
N TYR A 41 -1.16 3.69 7.91
CA TYR A 41 -2.17 3.82 8.96
C TYR A 41 -1.92 5.01 9.89
N TYR A 42 -0.70 5.14 10.42
CA TYR A 42 -0.35 6.22 11.36
C TYR A 42 -0.20 7.58 10.66
N ALA A 43 0.46 7.60 9.50
CA ALA A 43 0.77 8.84 8.79
C ALA A 43 -0.50 9.54 8.30
N MET A 44 -1.45 8.80 7.72
CA MET A 44 -2.69 9.38 7.19
C MET A 44 -3.62 9.89 8.29
N GLN A 45 -3.67 9.23 9.44
CA GLN A 45 -4.47 9.70 10.57
C GLN A 45 -3.84 10.93 11.25
N LYS A 46 -2.52 10.94 11.40
CA LYS A 46 -1.81 12.07 12.02
C LYS A 46 -1.82 13.32 11.13
N TYR A 47 -1.76 13.14 9.81
CA TYR A 47 -1.65 14.21 8.83
C TYR A 47 -2.75 14.11 7.76
N PRO A 48 -4.03 14.29 8.11
CA PRO A 48 -5.16 14.02 7.19
C PRO A 48 -5.21 14.98 5.99
N ASP A 49 -4.66 16.19 6.14
CA ASP A 49 -4.58 17.20 5.08
C ASP A 49 -3.31 17.08 4.21
N ALA A 50 -2.42 16.14 4.53
CA ALA A 50 -1.16 15.95 3.81
C ALA A 50 -1.30 14.98 2.63
N VAL A 51 -0.48 15.20 1.61
CA VAL A 51 -0.18 14.16 0.63
C VAL A 51 0.76 13.15 1.29
N VAL A 52 0.38 11.87 1.28
CA VAL A 52 1.18 10.79 1.86
C VAL A 52 1.79 9.94 0.76
N ILE A 53 3.10 9.68 0.84
CA ILE A 53 3.78 8.71 -0.02
C ILE A 53 4.21 7.54 0.85
N THR A 54 3.79 6.34 0.50
CA THR A 54 4.23 5.10 1.15
C THR A 54 5.37 4.46 0.35
N VAL A 55 6.29 3.84 1.07
CA VAL A 55 7.41 3.07 0.52
C VAL A 55 7.65 1.87 1.44
N ASP A 56 8.01 0.74 0.84
CA ASP A 56 8.49 -0.46 1.53
C ASP A 56 9.98 -0.32 1.89
N ASP A 57 10.41 -1.02 2.95
CA ASP A 57 11.75 -0.98 3.55
C ASP A 57 12.78 -1.91 2.88
N ASP A 58 12.33 -2.78 1.98
CA ASP A 58 13.15 -3.80 1.30
C ASP A 58 13.60 -3.42 -0.12
N SER A 59 13.30 -2.19 -0.54
CA SER A 59 13.42 -1.75 -1.93
C SER A 59 14.33 -0.53 -2.10
N ILE A 60 15.21 -0.54 -3.11
CA ILE A 60 15.98 0.64 -3.52
C ILE A 60 15.19 1.44 -4.55
N TYR A 61 14.79 2.65 -4.17
CA TYR A 61 13.99 3.54 -5.01
C TYR A 61 14.83 4.37 -5.97
N ARG A 62 14.30 4.58 -7.18
CA ARG A 62 14.89 5.52 -8.13
C ARG A 62 14.82 6.95 -7.58
N LYS A 63 15.81 7.76 -7.92
CA LYS A 63 15.89 9.18 -7.51
C LYS A 63 14.69 10.01 -7.97
N ASP A 64 14.01 9.59 -9.04
CA ASP A 64 12.84 10.27 -9.61
C ASP A 64 11.49 9.83 -8.99
N THR A 65 11.50 8.90 -8.02
CA THR A 65 10.29 8.31 -7.40
C THR A 65 9.35 9.40 -6.87
N VAL A 66 9.81 10.22 -5.94
CA VAL A 66 8.99 11.27 -5.31
C VAL A 66 8.56 12.34 -6.32
N SER A 67 9.49 12.81 -7.17
CA SER A 67 9.17 13.86 -8.15
C SER A 67 8.14 13.42 -9.19
N SER A 68 8.20 12.16 -9.64
CA SER A 68 7.25 11.63 -10.63
C SER A 68 5.86 11.44 -10.04
N LEU A 69 5.77 10.91 -8.81
CA LEU A 69 4.52 10.81 -8.06
C LEU A 69 3.86 12.19 -7.89
N LEU A 70 4.61 13.17 -7.38
CA LEU A 70 4.10 14.53 -7.16
C LEU A 70 3.68 15.23 -8.47
N PHE A 71 4.43 15.02 -9.55
CA PHE A 71 4.06 15.57 -10.86
C PHE A 71 2.69 15.05 -11.30
N TRP A 72 2.46 13.74 -11.25
CA TRP A 72 1.20 13.16 -11.70
C TRP A 72 0.05 13.40 -10.74
N HIS A 73 0.30 13.52 -9.45
CA HIS A 73 -0.71 13.99 -8.50
C HIS A 73 -1.21 15.39 -8.86
N LYS A 74 -0.35 16.31 -9.32
CA LYS A 74 -0.80 17.63 -9.80
C LYS A 74 -1.71 17.54 -11.03
N VAL A 75 -1.50 16.53 -11.88
CA VAL A 75 -2.33 16.28 -13.08
C VAL A 75 -3.65 15.60 -12.70
N PHE A 76 -3.62 14.65 -11.76
CA PHE A 76 -4.77 13.88 -11.28
C PHE A 76 -4.90 14.00 -9.76
N PRO A 77 -5.36 15.15 -9.23
CA PRO A 77 -5.30 15.46 -7.80
C PRO A 77 -6.21 14.58 -6.93
N LYS A 78 -7.20 13.90 -7.53
CA LYS A 78 -8.11 12.99 -6.83
C LYS A 78 -7.72 11.51 -6.97
N ALA A 79 -6.72 11.19 -7.78
CA ALA A 79 -6.31 9.82 -8.00
C ALA A 79 -5.12 9.46 -7.10
N ILE A 80 -5.10 8.21 -6.65
CA ILE A 80 -3.91 7.61 -6.07
C ILE A 80 -2.91 7.39 -7.20
N CYS A 81 -1.67 7.85 -7.02
CA CYS A 81 -0.63 7.73 -8.03
C CYS A 81 0.34 6.63 -7.60
N ALA A 82 0.46 5.56 -8.38
CA ALA A 82 1.30 4.42 -8.05
C ALA A 82 2.30 4.11 -9.17
N ARG A 83 3.54 3.78 -8.83
CA ARG A 83 4.58 3.48 -9.83
C ARG A 83 4.56 2.03 -10.32
N ARG A 84 3.94 1.12 -9.55
CA ARG A 84 3.62 -0.25 -9.95
C ARG A 84 2.15 -0.51 -9.65
N VAL A 85 1.45 -1.07 -10.63
CA VAL A 85 0.05 -1.47 -10.50
C VAL A 85 -0.16 -2.84 -11.10
N HIS A 86 -1.17 -3.55 -10.61
CA HIS A 86 -1.75 -4.70 -11.28
C HIS A 86 -3.14 -4.32 -11.75
N GLN A 87 -3.59 -4.91 -12.85
CA GLN A 87 -4.95 -4.75 -13.32
C GLN A 87 -5.77 -5.97 -12.90
N MET A 88 -6.77 -5.72 -12.06
CA MET A 88 -7.73 -6.73 -11.63
C MET A 88 -8.54 -7.26 -12.81
N ASP A 89 -9.01 -8.48 -12.67
CA ASP A 89 -10.02 -9.06 -13.55
C ASP A 89 -11.25 -9.47 -12.71
N TYR A 90 -12.39 -9.63 -13.37
CA TYR A 90 -13.68 -9.78 -12.72
C TYR A 90 -14.42 -11.02 -13.21
N THR A 91 -15.19 -11.61 -12.30
CA THR A 91 -16.17 -12.63 -12.63
C THR A 91 -17.39 -11.99 -13.30
N THR A 92 -18.23 -12.81 -13.92
CA THR A 92 -19.45 -12.31 -14.58
C THR A 92 -20.48 -11.71 -13.61
N ASP A 93 -20.41 -12.06 -12.32
CA ASP A 93 -21.23 -11.45 -11.26
C ASP A 93 -20.57 -10.21 -10.63
N GLY A 94 -19.45 -9.72 -11.18
CA GLY A 94 -18.80 -8.48 -10.77
C GLY A 94 -17.86 -8.60 -9.56
N ALA A 95 -17.60 -9.81 -9.06
CA ALA A 95 -16.61 -10.02 -8.00
C ALA A 95 -15.18 -10.00 -8.58
N ILE A 96 -14.20 -9.55 -7.79
CA ILE A 96 -12.80 -9.56 -8.20
C ILE A 96 -12.29 -11.01 -8.24
N ARG A 97 -11.64 -11.39 -9.34
CA ARG A 97 -11.05 -12.73 -9.51
C ARG A 97 -9.87 -12.98 -8.59
N PRO A 98 -9.47 -14.25 -8.37
CA PRO A 98 -8.23 -14.60 -7.70
C PRO A 98 -7.03 -13.80 -8.23
N TYR A 99 -6.10 -13.47 -7.35
CA TYR A 99 -4.93 -12.64 -7.63
C TYR A 99 -4.10 -13.19 -8.79
N GLU A 100 -4.01 -14.51 -8.92
CA GLU A 100 -3.25 -15.17 -9.99
C GLU A 100 -3.84 -14.95 -11.40
N ASP A 101 -5.13 -14.56 -11.48
CA ASP A 101 -5.81 -14.27 -12.75
C ASP A 101 -5.61 -12.82 -13.21
N TRP A 102 -4.96 -11.97 -12.41
CA TRP A 102 -4.79 -10.55 -12.72
C TRP A 102 -3.67 -10.32 -13.74
N TYR A 103 -3.71 -9.15 -14.41
CA TYR A 103 -2.62 -8.72 -15.27
C TYR A 103 -1.58 -7.94 -14.47
N PHE A 104 -0.46 -8.57 -14.16
CA PHE A 104 0.61 -7.95 -13.38
C PHE A 104 1.35 -6.84 -14.15
N GLU A 105 1.86 -5.88 -13.40
CA GLU A 105 2.72 -4.78 -13.86
C GLU A 105 2.18 -4.04 -15.09
N ARG A 106 0.90 -3.68 -15.01
CA ARG A 106 0.18 -3.05 -16.11
C ARG A 106 0.66 -1.60 -16.31
N HIS A 107 1.01 -1.28 -17.56
CA HIS A 107 1.58 0.03 -17.92
C HIS A 107 0.97 0.61 -19.21
N LEU A 108 -0.28 0.22 -19.54
CA LEU A 108 -0.87 0.53 -20.84
C LEU A 108 -1.77 1.76 -20.86
N LEU A 109 -2.51 2.04 -19.76
CA LEU A 109 -3.45 3.17 -19.73
C LEU A 109 -2.80 4.41 -19.11
N ARG A 110 -2.95 5.54 -19.79
CA ARG A 110 -2.54 6.87 -19.29
C ARG A 110 -3.71 7.65 -18.72
N LYS A 111 -4.53 7.00 -17.89
CA LYS A 111 -5.66 7.62 -17.18
C LYS A 111 -5.94 6.89 -15.86
N PRO A 112 -6.53 7.56 -14.86
CA PRO A 112 -7.00 6.90 -13.65
C PRO A 112 -7.98 5.77 -13.99
N ASN A 113 -7.86 4.65 -13.29
CA ASN A 113 -8.65 3.44 -13.50
C ASN A 113 -9.04 2.79 -12.17
N ASP A 114 -10.27 2.29 -12.10
CA ASP A 114 -10.81 1.58 -10.94
C ASP A 114 -10.23 0.15 -10.85
N ASP A 115 -9.94 -0.45 -12.00
CA ASP A 115 -9.39 -1.81 -12.10
C ASP A 115 -7.92 -1.90 -11.69
N TYR A 116 -7.27 -0.77 -11.45
CA TYR A 116 -5.87 -0.73 -11.04
C TYR A 116 -5.77 -0.88 -9.53
N CYS A 117 -5.02 -1.89 -9.11
CA CYS A 117 -4.56 -2.09 -7.74
C CYS A 117 -3.13 -1.57 -7.66
N ALA A 118 -2.90 -0.55 -6.83
CA ALA A 118 -1.56 -0.14 -6.47
C ALA A 118 -0.89 -1.27 -5.67
N THR A 119 0.40 -1.47 -5.90
CA THR A 119 1.23 -2.31 -5.03
C THR A 119 2.24 -1.42 -4.33
N GLY A 120 2.49 -1.60 -3.03
CA GLY A 120 3.42 -0.78 -2.25
C GLY A 120 4.82 -0.65 -2.89
N VAL A 121 5.26 -1.72 -3.53
CA VAL A 121 6.56 -1.80 -4.21
C VAL A 121 6.67 -0.74 -5.32
N GLY A 122 7.64 0.16 -5.18
CA GLY A 122 7.92 1.23 -6.15
C GLY A 122 7.36 2.60 -5.78
N GLY A 123 6.53 2.67 -4.72
CA GLY A 123 6.04 3.89 -4.10
C GLY A 123 4.64 4.29 -4.57
N VAL A 124 3.79 4.63 -3.62
CA VAL A 124 2.38 4.99 -3.84
C VAL A 124 2.08 6.32 -3.15
N LEU A 125 1.45 7.25 -3.87
CA LEU A 125 1.03 8.55 -3.38
C LEU A 125 -0.49 8.57 -3.20
N TYR A 126 -0.92 8.92 -1.99
CA TYR A 126 -2.31 9.11 -1.61
C TYR A 126 -2.61 10.61 -1.43
N PRO A 127 -3.61 11.15 -2.14
CA PRO A 127 -4.13 12.48 -1.87
C PRO A 127 -4.70 12.61 -0.45
N PRO A 128 -4.79 13.84 0.09
CA PRO A 128 -5.52 14.11 1.33
C PRO A 128 -6.97 13.62 1.22
N HIS A 129 -7.50 13.01 2.27
CA HIS A 129 -8.89 12.54 2.34
C HIS A 129 -9.30 11.58 1.21
N ALA A 130 -8.35 10.90 0.56
CA ALA A 130 -8.63 10.01 -0.56
C ALA A 130 -9.33 8.72 -0.14
N LEU A 131 -9.15 8.27 1.10
CA LEU A 131 -9.67 6.98 1.55
C LEU A 131 -10.77 7.19 2.60
N PRO A 132 -11.82 6.35 2.59
CA PRO A 132 -12.93 6.48 3.52
C PRO A 132 -12.53 6.08 4.95
N PRO A 133 -13.26 6.49 6.00
CA PRO A 133 -12.91 6.22 7.41
C PRO A 133 -12.71 4.74 7.75
N GLU A 134 -13.43 3.84 7.08
CA GLU A 134 -13.35 2.38 7.20
C GLU A 134 -11.93 1.86 6.97
N THR A 135 -11.11 2.60 6.23
CA THR A 135 -9.68 2.31 5.99
C THR A 135 -8.89 2.11 7.27
N PHE A 136 -9.31 2.75 8.37
CA PHE A 136 -8.63 2.71 9.65
C PHE A 136 -9.33 1.81 10.69
N ASP A 137 -10.27 0.96 10.26
CA ASP A 137 -10.89 -0.04 11.12
C ASP A 137 -9.90 -1.18 11.43
N THR A 138 -9.24 -1.04 12.58
CA THR A 138 -8.25 -2.00 13.08
C THR A 138 -8.80 -3.41 13.22
N GLU A 139 -10.04 -3.56 13.71
CA GLU A 139 -10.64 -4.88 13.91
C GLU A 139 -10.86 -5.58 12.56
N LYS A 140 -11.38 -4.84 11.58
CA LYS A 140 -11.59 -5.36 10.22
C LYS A 140 -10.29 -5.64 9.48
N ILE A 141 -9.26 -4.82 9.65
CA ILE A 141 -7.93 -5.11 9.11
C ILE A 141 -7.42 -6.44 9.65
N GLN A 142 -7.43 -6.61 10.98
CA GLN A 142 -6.91 -7.80 11.65
C GLN A 142 -7.71 -9.06 11.27
N GLU A 143 -9.03 -8.96 11.17
CA GLU A 143 -9.92 -10.05 10.82
C GLU A 143 -9.80 -10.44 9.33
N LEU A 144 -9.82 -9.45 8.43
CA LEU A 144 -10.11 -9.68 7.02
C LEU A 144 -8.87 -9.65 6.12
N CYS A 145 -7.83 -8.88 6.44
CA CYS A 145 -6.77 -8.57 5.47
C CYS A 145 -5.37 -8.28 6.03
N LEU A 146 -5.07 -8.71 7.26
CA LEU A 146 -3.89 -8.27 8.04
C LEU A 146 -2.51 -8.35 7.34
N CYS A 147 -2.32 -9.31 6.43
CA CYS A 147 -1.03 -9.53 5.75
C CYS A 147 -1.06 -9.14 4.26
N ALA A 148 -2.03 -8.32 3.83
CA ALA A 148 -2.17 -7.86 2.45
C ALA A 148 -2.78 -6.44 2.38
N ASP A 149 -2.01 -5.45 2.80
CA ASP A 149 -2.39 -4.04 2.81
C ASP A 149 -2.80 -3.52 1.42
N ASP A 150 -2.10 -3.91 0.35
CA ASP A 150 -2.45 -3.52 -1.02
C ASP A 150 -3.88 -3.98 -1.39
N ILE A 151 -4.28 -5.18 -0.96
CA ILE A 151 -5.63 -5.71 -1.21
C ILE A 151 -6.64 -4.92 -0.36
N TRP A 152 -6.37 -4.73 0.93
CA TRP A 152 -7.24 -3.92 1.80
C TRP A 152 -7.49 -2.53 1.21
N LEU A 153 -6.42 -1.82 0.87
CA LEU A 153 -6.48 -0.46 0.32
C LEU A 153 -7.26 -0.43 -0.99
N LYS A 154 -7.09 -1.42 -1.89
CA LYS A 154 -7.88 -1.51 -3.11
C LYS A 154 -9.39 -1.57 -2.84
N TYR A 155 -9.84 -2.32 -1.84
CA TYR A 155 -11.26 -2.35 -1.50
C TYR A 155 -11.74 -1.02 -0.88
N MET A 156 -10.90 -0.35 -0.08
CA MET A 156 -11.22 0.99 0.45
C MET A 156 -11.29 2.05 -0.65
N GLU A 157 -10.42 1.94 -1.65
CA GLU A 157 -10.46 2.77 -2.87
C GLU A 157 -11.77 2.58 -3.63
N LEU A 158 -12.22 1.33 -3.79
CA LEU A 158 -13.50 1.02 -4.45
C LEU A 158 -14.69 1.56 -3.64
N LEU A 159 -14.65 1.43 -2.32
CA LEU A 159 -15.69 1.98 -1.43
C LEU A 159 -15.78 3.51 -1.54
N GLY A 160 -14.64 4.19 -1.68
CA GLY A 160 -14.54 5.65 -1.78
C GLY A 160 -14.67 6.22 -3.20
N ASP A 161 -14.94 5.41 -4.22
CA ASP A 161 -14.90 5.81 -5.65
C ASP A 161 -13.56 6.50 -6.05
N VAL A 162 -12.45 5.94 -5.59
CA VAL A 162 -11.10 6.47 -5.81
C VAL A 162 -10.33 5.64 -6.82
N LYS A 163 -9.94 6.30 -7.91
CA LYS A 163 -9.19 5.70 -9.02
C LYS A 163 -7.70 5.68 -8.75
N VAL A 164 -7.02 4.67 -9.30
CA VAL A 164 -5.55 4.59 -9.31
C VAL A 164 -5.02 4.98 -10.68
N PHE A 165 -4.01 5.83 -10.70
CA PHE A 165 -3.23 6.20 -11.88
C PHE A 165 -1.86 5.53 -11.83
N TRP A 166 -1.53 4.75 -12.86
CA TRP A 166 -0.17 4.26 -13.05
C TRP A 166 0.74 5.41 -13.51
N VAL A 167 1.75 5.72 -12.71
CA VAL A 167 2.75 6.75 -13.00
C VAL A 167 3.76 6.20 -14.01
N PRO A 168 3.84 6.78 -15.22
CA PRO A 168 4.85 6.41 -16.20
C PRO A 168 6.25 6.59 -15.64
N ASN A 169 7.02 5.50 -15.63
CA ASN A 169 8.37 5.52 -15.11
C ASN A 169 9.19 4.41 -15.78
N SER A 170 10.52 4.57 -15.78
CA SER A 170 11.45 3.55 -16.27
C SER A 170 11.75 2.54 -15.17
N TYR A 171 10.70 1.94 -14.61
CA TYR A 171 10.83 0.87 -13.62
C TYR A 171 11.61 -0.27 -14.29
N ASN A 172 12.86 -0.43 -13.92
CA ASN A 172 13.52 -1.72 -14.01
C ASN A 172 13.26 -2.37 -12.65
N GLU A 173 12.94 -3.67 -12.63
CA GLU A 173 12.76 -4.47 -11.40
C GLU A 173 13.65 -3.90 -10.30
N ALA A 174 13.04 -3.49 -9.18
CA ALA A 174 13.79 -3.01 -8.03
C ALA A 174 14.92 -4.02 -7.79
N VAL A 175 16.15 -3.51 -7.65
CA VAL A 175 17.25 -4.39 -7.26
C VAL A 175 16.92 -4.80 -5.83
N ASP A 176 16.31 -5.97 -5.70
CA ASP A 176 15.97 -6.58 -4.42
C ASP A 176 17.25 -6.63 -3.60
N VAL A 177 17.22 -6.04 -2.41
CA VAL A 177 18.38 -6.02 -1.52
C VAL A 177 18.50 -7.40 -0.87
N ASN A 178 19.12 -8.37 -1.58
CA ASN A 178 19.58 -9.70 -1.14
C ASN A 178 18.60 -10.58 -0.34
N GLU A 179 18.27 -11.79 -0.86
CA GLU A 179 17.79 -13.04 -0.20
C GLU A 179 16.68 -12.97 0.90
N SER A 180 16.24 -11.79 1.34
CA SER A 180 15.33 -11.56 2.48
C SER A 180 13.87 -11.91 2.16
N GLN A 181 13.52 -12.04 0.87
CA GLN A 181 12.22 -12.56 0.44
C GLN A 181 12.05 -14.07 0.69
N GLN A 182 13.13 -14.81 1.02
CA GLN A 182 13.01 -16.24 1.37
C GLN A 182 12.23 -16.44 2.68
N VAL A 183 12.18 -15.43 3.57
CA VAL A 183 11.44 -15.51 4.85
C VAL A 183 10.88 -14.13 5.26
N SER A 184 9.70 -13.77 4.72
CA SER A 184 8.88 -12.59 5.10
C SER A 184 7.52 -12.65 4.34
N LEU A 185 6.34 -12.16 4.77
CA LEU A 185 5.88 -11.25 5.84
C LEU A 185 4.60 -11.80 6.55
N CYS A 186 4.33 -13.10 6.46
CA CYS A 186 3.29 -13.80 7.25
C CYS A 186 3.51 -15.32 7.12
N SER A 187 4.32 -15.91 8.01
CA SER A 187 5.09 -17.15 7.86
C SER A 187 4.32 -18.49 7.75
N THR A 188 3.31 -18.59 6.89
CA THR A 188 2.69 -19.87 6.49
C THR A 188 2.24 -19.80 5.03
N ASN A 189 2.70 -20.77 4.22
CA ASN A 189 2.20 -21.11 2.87
C ASN A 189 1.73 -19.88 2.03
N ASN A 190 2.68 -19.09 1.52
CA ASN A 190 2.41 -17.86 0.75
C ASN A 190 1.59 -18.09 -0.54
N THR A 191 1.54 -19.32 -1.06
CA THR A 191 0.79 -19.67 -2.27
C THR A 191 -0.71 -19.41 -2.08
N GLY A 192 -1.28 -18.52 -2.91
CA GLY A 192 -2.70 -18.20 -2.90
C GLY A 192 -3.16 -17.32 -1.73
N ARG A 193 -2.24 -16.72 -0.97
CA ARG A 193 -2.60 -15.87 0.18
C ARG A 193 -3.46 -14.68 -0.23
N ASN A 194 -3.04 -13.92 -1.25
CA ASN A 194 -3.79 -12.77 -1.75
C ASN A 194 -5.17 -13.18 -2.27
N SER A 195 -5.27 -14.34 -2.95
CA SER A 195 -6.56 -14.87 -3.42
C SER A 195 -7.51 -15.26 -2.29
N ARG A 196 -6.99 -15.73 -1.15
CA ARG A 196 -7.82 -15.94 0.05
C ARG A 196 -8.33 -14.61 0.61
N TYR A 197 -7.47 -13.60 0.69
CA TYR A 197 -7.89 -12.26 1.11
C TYR A 197 -8.91 -11.63 0.17
N ILE A 198 -8.70 -11.72 -1.14
CA ILE A 198 -9.67 -11.28 -2.15
C ILE A 198 -11.02 -12.00 -1.96
N LYS A 199 -11.02 -13.31 -1.70
CA LYS A 199 -12.26 -14.06 -1.45
C LYS A 199 -13.00 -13.54 -0.20
N THR A 200 -12.28 -13.33 0.90
CA THR A 200 -12.85 -12.78 2.14
C THR A 200 -13.37 -11.35 1.91
N MET A 201 -12.58 -10.51 1.26
CA MET A 201 -12.95 -9.12 0.99
C MET A 201 -14.12 -9.02 0.01
N ASN A 202 -14.21 -9.85 -1.03
CA ASN A 202 -15.38 -9.93 -1.91
C ASN A 202 -16.67 -10.22 -1.13
N ALA A 203 -16.61 -11.09 -0.11
CA ALA A 203 -17.77 -11.41 0.71
C ALA A 203 -18.17 -10.21 1.58
N TYR A 204 -17.21 -9.61 2.27
CA TYR A 204 -17.43 -8.42 3.10
C TYR A 204 -17.93 -7.21 2.29
N PHE A 205 -17.33 -6.96 1.13
CA PHE A 205 -17.66 -5.81 0.29
C PHE A 205 -19.11 -5.85 -0.19
N LYS A 206 -19.63 -7.03 -0.53
CA LYS A 206 -21.05 -7.23 -0.90
C LYS A 206 -22.02 -6.85 0.22
N GLU A 207 -21.59 -6.83 1.48
CA GLU A 207 -22.43 -6.48 2.64
C GLU A 207 -22.46 -4.96 2.90
N ILE A 208 -21.45 -4.23 2.44
CA ILE A 208 -21.24 -2.81 2.77
C ILE A 208 -21.36 -1.86 1.56
N SER A 209 -21.39 -2.39 0.33
CA SER A 209 -21.50 -1.63 -0.92
C SER A 209 -22.94 -1.42 -1.38
#